data_AF-A0A925AJM5-F1
#
_entry.id   AF-A0A925AJM5-F1
#
_cell.length_a   1.000
_cell.length_b   1.000
_cell.length_c   1.000
_cell.angle_alpha   90.00
_cell.angle_beta   90.00
_cell.angle_gamma   90.00
#
_symmetry.space_group_name_H-M   'P 1'
#
loop_
_entity.id
_entity.type
_entity.pdbx_description
1 polymer ?
#
loop_
_entity_poly.entity_id
_entity_poly.type
_entity_poly.pdbx_seq_one_letter_code
_entity_poly.pdbx_strand_id
1 'polypeptide(L)' 'MRFRADGFRSFRARLGLSVRELAALLVVSEQTIYNWESETTRPQPSMVGAIAELRGLGKREVQGRLEKLLNSKAVEA' A
#
# COMPACT_ATOMS: atom_id res chain seq x y z
N MET A 1 -15.87 -0.54 4.90
CA MET A 1 -15.30 -1.56 4.00
C MET A 1 -14.65 -2.67 4.82
N ARG A 2 -14.80 -3.95 4.45
CA ARG A 2 -14.16 -5.08 5.16
C ARG A 2 -12.81 -5.44 4.54
N PHE A 3 -11.77 -5.57 5.37
CA PHE A 3 -10.44 -6.03 4.94
C PHE A 3 -10.43 -7.54 4.65
N ARG A 4 -9.76 -7.92 3.56
CA ARG A 4 -9.47 -9.31 3.15
C ARG A 4 -8.05 -9.37 2.61
N ALA A 5 -7.25 -10.34 3.07
CA ALA A 5 -5.84 -10.47 2.70
C ALA A 5 -5.65 -10.80 1.22
N ASP A 6 -6.37 -11.79 0.70
CA ASP A 6 -6.31 -12.14 -0.73
C ASP A 6 -6.63 -10.93 -1.63
N GLY A 7 -7.73 -10.23 -1.31
CA GLY A 7 -8.11 -9.03 -2.05
C GLY A 7 -7.11 -7.89 -1.93
N PHE A 8 -6.36 -7.81 -0.83
CA PHE A 8 -5.28 -6.83 -0.64
C PHE A 8 -4.05 -7.19 -1.48
N ARG A 9 -3.64 -8.45 -1.49
CA ARG A 9 -2.56 -8.96 -2.33
C ARG A 9 -2.88 -8.81 -3.83
N SER A 10 -4.09 -9.20 -4.25
CA SER A 10 -4.54 -9.02 -5.64
C SER A 10 -4.59 -7.55 -6.03
N PHE A 11 -5.03 -6.67 -5.13
CA PHE A 11 -5.03 -5.23 -5.35
C PHE A 11 -3.61 -4.69 -5.59
N ARG A 12 -2.65 -5.06 -4.73
CA ARG A 12 -1.24 -4.69 -4.89
C ARG A 12 -0.68 -5.15 -6.23
N ALA A 13 -0.91 -6.42 -6.59
CA ALA A 13 -0.47 -7.00 -7.86
C ALA A 13 -1.09 -6.28 -9.07
N ARG A 14 -2.39 -5.94 -9.01
CA ARG A 14 -3.08 -5.20 -10.08
C ARG A 14 -2.50 -3.81 -10.32
N LEU A 15 -2.01 -3.17 -9.27
CA LEU A 15 -1.33 -1.87 -9.38
C LEU A 15 0.14 -1.98 -9.82
N GLY A 16 0.70 -3.20 -9.86
CA GLY A 16 2.10 -3.44 -10.19
C GLY A 16 3.05 -2.99 -9.09
N LEU A 17 2.60 -2.99 -7.83
CA LEU A 17 3.40 -2.55 -6.69
C LEU A 17 4.14 -3.74 -6.05
N SER A 18 5.41 -3.54 -5.75
CA SER A 18 6.16 -4.34 -4.80
C SER A 18 5.64 -4.13 -3.36
N VAL A 19 6.03 -5.01 -2.46
CA VAL A 19 5.72 -4.87 -1.03
C VAL A 19 6.30 -3.57 -0.46
N ARG A 20 7.54 -3.26 -0.82
CA ARG A 20 8.24 -2.02 -0.43
C ARG A 20 7.50 -0.76 -0.86
N GLU A 21 7.05 -0.71 -2.10
CA GLU A 21 6.34 0.47 -2.62
C GLU A 21 4.98 0.64 -1.96
N LEU A 22 4.23 -0.45 -1.76
CA LEU A 22 2.95 -0.36 -1.03
C LEU A 22 3.17 0.04 0.44
N ALA A 23 4.20 -0.48 1.09
CA ALA A 23 4.56 -0.12 2.45
C ALA A 23 4.90 1.39 2.54
N ALA A 24 5.65 1.91 1.58
CA ALA A 24 5.98 3.33 1.50
C ALA A 24 4.73 4.21 1.30
N LEU A 25 3.82 3.82 0.41
CA LEU A 25 2.57 4.55 0.15
C LEU A 25 1.64 4.57 1.38
N LEU A 26 1.64 3.50 2.17
CA LEU A 26 0.82 3.39 3.39
C LEU A 26 1.57 3.85 4.65
N VAL A 27 2.84 4.29 4.52
CA VAL A 27 3.71 4.71 5.62
C VAL A 27 3.81 3.65 6.72
N VAL A 28 4.02 2.39 6.32
CA VAL A 28 4.23 1.24 7.21
C VAL A 28 5.50 0.49 6.84
N SER A 29 5.88 -0.49 7.65
CA SER A 29 6.99 -1.39 7.33
C SER A 29 6.58 -2.46 6.31
N GLU A 30 7.54 -2.99 5.55
CA GLU A 30 7.33 -4.13 4.64
C GLU A 30 6.79 -5.35 5.38
N GLN A 31 7.31 -5.62 6.59
CA GLN A 31 6.83 -6.70 7.46
C GLN A 31 5.33 -6.58 7.77
N THR A 32 4.83 -5.35 7.93
CA THR A 32 3.40 -5.11 8.17
C THR A 32 2.56 -5.55 6.98
N ILE A 33 3.02 -5.22 5.75
CA ILE A 33 2.35 -5.66 4.52
C ILE A 33 2.36 -7.18 4.40
N TYR A 34 3.51 -7.83 4.66
CA TYR A 34 3.58 -9.30 4.67
C TYR A 34 2.60 -9.90 5.67
N ASN A 35 2.57 -9.41 6.91
CA ASN A 35 1.68 -9.90 7.97
C ASN A 35 0.19 -9.74 7.61
N TRP A 36 -0.18 -8.67 6.88
CA TRP A 36 -1.55 -8.49 6.39
C TRP A 36 -1.89 -9.38 5.20
N GLU A 37 -0.92 -9.64 4.31
CA GLU A 37 -1.11 -10.57 3.19
C GLU A 37 -1.17 -12.04 3.62
N SER A 38 -0.50 -12.40 4.72
CA SER A 38 -0.49 -13.76 5.30
C SER A 38 -1.56 -13.99 6.37
N GLU A 39 -2.45 -13.01 6.61
CA GLU A 39 -3.45 -13.03 7.68
C GLU A 39 -2.90 -13.14 9.11
N THR A 40 -1.59 -13.01 9.30
CA THR A 40 -0.95 -13.03 10.63
C THR A 40 -1.45 -11.90 11.51
N THR A 41 -1.65 -10.71 10.93
CA THR A 41 -2.31 -9.59 11.61
C THR A 41 -3.32 -8.92 10.67
N ARG A 42 -4.16 -8.05 11.25
CA ARG A 42 -5.11 -7.24 10.48
C ARG A 42 -4.78 -5.75 10.65
N PRO A 43 -4.99 -4.92 9.61
CA PRO A 43 -4.82 -3.48 9.75
C PRO A 43 -5.78 -2.93 10.79
N GLN A 44 -5.31 -1.97 11.59
CA GLN A 44 -6.18 -1.23 12.49
C GLN A 44 -7.19 -0.38 11.72
N PRO A 45 -8.30 0.05 12.35
CA PRO A 45 -9.37 0.78 11.64
C PRO A 45 -8.92 2.02 10.87
N SER A 46 -7.99 2.81 11.41
CA SER A 46 -7.39 3.97 10.73
C SER A 46 -6.72 3.58 9.41
N MET A 47 -6.02 2.46 9.40
CA MET A 47 -5.31 1.95 8.25
C MET A 47 -6.24 1.30 7.22
N VAL A 48 -7.37 0.74 7.65
CA VAL A 48 -8.42 0.28 6.73
C VAL A 48 -8.95 1.44 5.90
N GLY A 49 -9.04 2.64 6.47
CA GLY A 49 -9.37 3.88 5.75
C GLY A 49 -8.35 4.20 4.65
N ALA A 50 -7.07 4.26 4.99
CA ALA A 50 -5.99 4.51 4.03
C ALA A 50 -5.94 3.48 2.89
N ILE A 51 -6.15 2.20 3.20
CA ILE A 51 -6.23 1.13 2.19
C ILE A 51 -7.46 1.33 1.29
N ALA A 52 -8.60 1.76 1.83
CA ALA A 52 -9.80 2.02 1.05
C ALA A 52 -9.62 3.20 0.09
N GLU A 53 -8.99 4.29 0.56
CA GLU A 53 -8.64 5.44 -0.28
C GLU A 53 -7.73 5.01 -1.42
N LEU A 54 -6.64 4.28 -1.13
CA LEU A 54 -5.71 3.80 -2.14
C LEU A 54 -6.40 2.89 -3.17
N ARG A 55 -7.39 2.08 -2.75
CA ARG A 55 -8.20 1.23 -3.65
C ARG A 55 -9.16 2.02 -4.53
N GLY A 56 -9.56 3.21 -4.11
CA GLY A 56 -10.35 4.14 -4.92
C GLY A 56 -9.54 4.80 -6.05
N LEU A 57 -8.21 4.77 -5.97
CA LEU A 57 -7.33 5.35 -6.98
C LEU A 57 -7.06 4.38 -8.13
N GLY A 58 -6.94 4.95 -9.34
CA GLY A 58 -6.47 4.21 -10.51
C GLY A 58 -4.96 3.99 -10.49
N LYS A 59 -4.49 2.98 -11.24
CA LYS A 59 -3.05 2.65 -11.37
C LYS A 59 -2.18 3.86 -11.67
N ARG A 60 -2.59 4.72 -12.61
CA ARG A 60 -1.85 5.92 -13.02
C ARG A 60 -1.63 6.90 -11.85
N GLU A 61 -2.67 7.14 -11.07
CA GLU A 61 -2.62 8.06 -9.93
C GLU A 61 -1.73 7.49 -8.81
N VAL A 62 -1.85 6.18 -8.53
CA VAL A 62 -1.00 5.53 -7.52
C VAL A 62 0.47 5.58 -7.91
N GLN A 63 0.79 5.32 -9.19
CA GLN A 63 2.15 5.41 -9.69
C GLN A 63 2.69 6.84 -9.60
N GLY A 64 1.90 7.85 -9.99
CA GLY A 64 2.31 9.25 -9.85
C GLY A 64 2.56 9.67 -8.40
N ARG A 65 1.82 9.13 -7.42
CA ARG A 65 2.11 9.35 -5.99
C ARG A 65 3.39 8.67 -5.54
N LEU A 66 3.62 7.44 -6.01
CA LEU A 66 4.84 6.69 -5.72
C LEU A 66 6.07 7.41 -6.29
N GLU A 67 6.01 7.87 -7.53
CA GLU A 67 7.08 8.65 -8.17
C GLU A 67 7.39 9.90 -7.34
N LYS A 68 6.38 10.72 -7.01
CA LYS A 68 6.57 11.89 -6.13
C LYS A 68 7.25 11.54 -4.81
N LEU A 69 6.83 10.45 -4.17
CA LEU A 69 7.41 9.99 -2.91
C LEU A 69 8.89 9.57 -3.06
N LEU A 70 9.23 8.87 -4.15
CA LEU A 70 10.61 8.47 -4.45
C LEU A 70 11.48 9.69 -4.80
N ASN A 71 10.96 10.65 -5.57
CA ASN A 71 11.65 11.88 -5.91
C ASN A 71 11.87 12.77 -4.68
N SER A 72 10.89 12.90 -3.78
CA SER A 72 11.06 13.64 -2.52
C SER A 72 12.17 13.03 -1.66
N LYS A 73 12.23 11.70 -1.54
CA LYS A 73 13.32 11.02 -0.81
C LYS A 73 14.69 11.18 -1.46
N ALA A 74 14.74 11.31 -2.79
CA ALA A 74 16.00 11.52 -3.51
C ALA A 74 16.55 12.96 -3.38
N VAL A 75 15.70 13.94 -3.05
CA VAL A 75 16.10 15.34 -2.81
C VAL A 75 16.62 15.57 -1.39
N GLU A 76 16.22 14.71 -0.44
CA GLU A 76 16.59 14.79 0.98
C GLU A 76 17.83 13.94 1.37
N ALA A 77 18.38 13.16 0.43
CA ALA A 77 19.50 12.24 0.63
C ALA A 77 20.79 12.77 -0.02
#